data_AF-A0A0Q9YLB4-F1
#
_entry.id   AF-A0A0Q9YLB4-F1
#
_cell.length_a   1.000
_cell.length_b   1.000
_cell.length_c   1.000
_cell.angle_alpha   90.00
_cell.angle_beta   90.00
_cell.angle_gamma   90.00
#
_symmetry.space_group_name_H-M   'P 1'
#
loop_
_entity.id
_entity.type
_entity.pdbx_description
1 polymer ?
#
loop_
_entity_poly.entity_id
_entity_poly.type
_entity_poly.pdbx_seq_one_letter_code
_entity_poly.pdbx_strand_id
1 'polypeptide(L)'
;MGLIVIVMATMGIIASDKNNGMLAFILTRNTTLVEYLLSKLLGHAVLIAGSIFLGFLSAVFYTFYLYQSVSVARIAAGLGVYYIWCLFMLTFVITISALLSRTPAIAVLSFFVLIFLKTVTLLEGGFQILNPAHLSNQAVSIITSGNVLPHFFITMTVSVLLIVFCLLCATSYLSRKELPSM
;
A
#
# COMPACT_ATOMS: atom_id res chain seq x y z
N MET A 1 7.71 2.51 -10.80
CA MET A 1 7.65 1.17 -11.44
C MET A 1 7.22 0.07 -10.47
N GLY A 2 7.86 -0.12 -9.30
CA GLY A 2 7.48 -1.21 -8.36
C GLY A 2 6.02 -1.23 -7.89
N LEU A 3 5.38 -0.06 -7.72
CA LEU A 3 3.96 0.01 -7.29
C LEU A 3 2.97 -0.52 -8.33
N ILE A 4 3.31 -0.47 -9.62
CA ILE A 4 2.47 -1.03 -10.69
C ILE A 4 2.45 -2.56 -10.55
N VAL A 5 3.61 -3.16 -10.26
CA VAL A 5 3.74 -4.60 -10.00
C VAL A 5 2.91 -5.01 -8.78
N ILE A 6 2.92 -4.20 -7.71
CA ILE A 6 2.08 -4.44 -6.53
C ILE A 6 0.61 -4.47 -6.93
N VAL A 7 0.12 -3.44 -7.65
CA VAL A 7 -1.28 -3.38 -8.09
C VAL A 7 -1.65 -4.60 -8.94
N MET A 8 -0.80 -5.03 -9.86
CA MET A 8 -1.05 -6.23 -10.68
C MET A 8 -1.09 -7.51 -9.85
N ALA A 9 -0.21 -7.64 -8.86
CA ALA A 9 -0.21 -8.80 -7.98
C ALA A 9 -1.45 -8.83 -7.07
N THR A 10 -2.02 -7.66 -6.72
CA THR A 10 -3.05 -7.54 -5.69
C THR A 10 -4.45 -7.28 -6.22
N MET A 11 -4.61 -6.94 -7.51
CA MET A 11 -5.91 -6.59 -8.12
C MET A 11 -6.97 -7.70 -8.04
N GLY A 12 -6.55 -8.96 -7.88
CA GLY A 12 -7.43 -10.11 -7.83
C GLY A 12 -7.79 -10.60 -6.42
N ILE A 13 -7.17 -10.08 -5.36
CA ILE A 13 -7.16 -10.73 -4.03
C ILE A 13 -8.55 -11.07 -3.48
N ILE A 14 -9.50 -10.14 -3.59
CA ILE A 14 -10.87 -10.33 -3.11
C ILE A 14 -11.82 -10.65 -4.28
N ALA A 15 -11.54 -10.08 -5.46
CA ALA A 15 -12.37 -10.30 -6.64
C ALA A 15 -12.38 -11.78 -7.08
N SER A 16 -11.27 -12.51 -6.96
CA SER A 16 -11.22 -13.95 -7.21
C SER A 16 -12.12 -14.72 -6.25
N ASP A 17 -12.04 -14.38 -4.96
CA ASP A 17 -12.74 -15.12 -3.90
C ASP A 17 -14.26 -14.87 -3.98
N LYS A 18 -14.66 -13.68 -4.44
CA LYS A 18 -16.06 -13.35 -4.76
C LYS A 18 -16.57 -14.09 -5.99
N ASN A 19 -15.82 -14.04 -7.09
CA ASN A 19 -16.26 -14.65 -8.35
C ASN A 19 -16.32 -16.18 -8.27
N ASN A 20 -15.49 -16.79 -7.42
CA ASN A 20 -15.49 -18.23 -7.17
C ASN A 20 -16.49 -18.66 -6.09
N GLY A 21 -17.26 -17.74 -5.49
CA GLY A 21 -18.20 -18.03 -4.40
C GLY A 21 -17.54 -18.48 -3.09
N MET A 22 -16.20 -18.45 -3.01
CA MET A 22 -15.42 -18.90 -1.88
C MET A 22 -15.60 -18.02 -0.65
N LEU A 23 -15.92 -16.74 -0.85
CA LEU A 23 -16.16 -15.79 0.24
C LEU A 23 -17.28 -16.27 1.18
N ALA A 24 -18.38 -16.79 0.63
CA ALA A 24 -19.50 -17.32 1.42
C ALA A 24 -19.10 -18.58 2.23
N PHE A 25 -18.23 -19.43 1.67
CA PHE A 25 -17.74 -20.63 2.34
C PHE A 25 -16.73 -20.33 3.46
N ILE A 26 -15.95 -19.25 3.32
CA ILE A 26 -15.02 -18.83 4.37
C ILE A 26 -15.80 -18.25 5.55
N LEU A 27 -16.82 -17.42 5.29
CA LEU A 27 -17.58 -16.73 6.33
C LEU A 27 -18.50 -17.63 7.16
N THR A 28 -18.84 -18.83 6.69
CA THR A 28 -19.59 -19.82 7.49
C THR A 28 -18.74 -20.45 8.59
N ARG A 29 -17.41 -20.32 8.54
CA ARG A 29 -16.49 -20.96 9.49
C ARG A 29 -16.14 -20.07 10.69
N ASN A 30 -17.12 -19.35 11.24
CA ASN A 30 -16.99 -18.45 12.41
C ASN A 30 -15.87 -17.40 12.31
N THR A 31 -15.41 -17.07 11.10
CA THR A 31 -14.38 -16.04 10.89
C THR A 31 -15.05 -14.70 10.64
N THR A 32 -14.61 -13.67 11.34
CA THR A 32 -15.14 -12.32 11.12
C THR A 32 -14.59 -11.74 9.80
N LEU A 33 -15.36 -10.84 9.17
CA LEU A 33 -14.93 -10.12 7.96
C LEU A 33 -13.61 -9.36 8.17
N VAL A 34 -13.37 -8.90 9.39
CA VAL A 34 -12.17 -8.16 9.79
C VAL A 34 -10.96 -9.08 9.79
N GLU A 35 -11.06 -10.27 10.39
CA GLU A 35 -9.98 -11.27 10.38
C GLU A 35 -9.63 -11.73 8.97
N TYR A 36 -10.65 -11.97 8.13
CA TYR A 36 -10.44 -12.28 6.71
C TYR A 36 -9.64 -11.17 6.01
N LEU A 37 -10.06 -9.92 6.14
CA LEU A 37 -9.41 -8.79 5.47
C LEU A 37 -7.98 -8.57 6.00
N LEU A 38 -7.79 -8.63 7.31
CA LEU A 38 -6.48 -8.50 7.95
C LEU A 38 -5.53 -9.62 7.53
N SER A 39 -6.00 -10.86 7.42
CA SER A 39 -5.16 -11.97 6.96
C SER A 39 -4.63 -11.75 5.54
N LYS A 40 -5.49 -11.28 4.62
CA LYS A 40 -5.11 -10.95 3.24
C LYS A 40 -4.15 -9.77 3.20
N LEU A 41 -4.42 -8.73 3.98
CA LEU A 41 -3.56 -7.55 4.07
C LEU A 41 -2.17 -7.92 4.60
N LEU A 42 -2.11 -8.62 5.74
CA LEU A 42 -0.84 -9.02 6.38
C LEU A 42 -0.04 -9.96 5.49
N GLY A 43 -0.69 -10.94 4.85
CA GLY A 43 -0.01 -11.85 3.91
C GLY A 43 0.68 -11.10 2.77
N HIS A 44 -0.01 -10.16 2.14
CA HIS A 44 0.58 -9.37 1.04
C HIS A 44 1.56 -8.30 1.54
N ALA A 45 1.32 -7.72 2.73
CA ALA A 45 2.23 -6.78 3.36
C ALA A 45 3.60 -7.43 3.61
N VAL A 46 3.63 -8.66 4.15
CA VAL A 46 4.88 -9.42 4.38
C VAL A 46 5.58 -9.74 3.06
N LEU A 47 4.84 -10.13 2.02
CA LEU A 47 5.42 -10.37 0.69
C LEU A 47 6.07 -9.10 0.11
N ILE A 48 5.39 -7.96 0.23
CA ILE A 48 5.94 -6.66 -0.19
C ILE A 48 7.17 -6.30 0.64
N ALA A 49 7.13 -6.46 1.97
CA ALA A 49 8.25 -6.20 2.84
C ALA A 49 9.47 -7.06 2.47
N GLY A 50 9.27 -8.35 2.22
CA GLY A 50 10.32 -9.26 1.77
C GLY A 50 10.93 -8.86 0.43
N SER A 51 10.08 -8.49 -0.55
CA SER A 51 10.54 -8.01 -1.86
C SER A 51 11.38 -6.74 -1.75
N ILE A 52 10.93 -5.76 -0.96
CA ILE A 52 11.68 -4.51 -0.73
C ILE A 52 12.99 -4.81 0.02
N PHE A 53 12.97 -5.70 1.01
CA PHE A 53 14.17 -6.08 1.77
C PHE A 53 15.24 -6.75 0.89
N LEU A 54 14.84 -7.64 -0.02
CA LEU A 54 15.76 -8.25 -0.98
C LEU A 54 16.32 -7.24 -1.99
N GLY A 55 15.48 -6.31 -2.45
CA GLY A 55 15.91 -5.19 -3.29
C GLY A 55 16.91 -4.28 -2.58
N PHE A 56 16.66 -4.01 -1.29
CA PHE A 56 17.56 -3.25 -0.42
C PHE A 56 18.90 -3.94 -0.23
N LEU A 57 18.91 -5.24 0.07
CA LEU A 57 20.15 -6.00 0.26
C LEU A 57 21.01 -5.96 -0.99
N SER A 58 20.40 -6.14 -2.16
CA SER A 58 21.06 -6.03 -3.46
C SER A 58 21.63 -4.63 -3.71
N ALA A 59 20.86 -3.58 -3.39
CA ALA A 59 21.30 -2.20 -3.57
C ALA A 59 22.47 -1.83 -2.65
N VAL A 60 22.40 -2.20 -1.37
CA VAL A 60 23.48 -1.95 -0.41
C VAL A 60 24.75 -2.71 -0.79
N PHE A 61 24.62 -3.97 -1.21
CA PHE A 61 25.77 -4.76 -1.66
C PHE A 61 26.48 -4.08 -2.85
N TYR A 62 25.72 -3.63 -3.84
CA TYR A 62 26.26 -2.92 -5.00
C TYR A 62 26.90 -1.58 -4.63
N THR A 63 26.24 -0.77 -3.80
CA THR A 63 26.78 0.53 -3.37
C THR A 63 28.04 0.39 -2.53
N PHE A 64 28.09 -0.62 -1.63
CA PHE A 64 29.26 -0.90 -0.82
C PHE A 64 30.47 -1.28 -1.68
N TYR A 65 30.24 -2.09 -2.71
CA TYR A 65 31.29 -2.50 -3.65
C TYR A 65 31.85 -1.33 -4.46
N LEU A 66 31.02 -0.37 -4.87
CA LEU A 66 31.40 0.65 -5.84
C LEU A 66 31.83 2.01 -5.24
N TYR A 67 31.29 2.43 -4.09
CA TYR A 67 31.42 3.82 -3.62
C TYR A 67 31.87 4.00 -2.15
N GLN A 68 32.04 2.92 -1.37
CA GLN A 68 32.28 2.96 0.09
C GLN A 68 31.18 3.70 0.90
N SER A 69 31.26 3.56 2.24
CA SER A 69 30.14 3.54 3.20
C SER A 69 29.03 4.60 3.04
N VAL A 70 27.83 4.12 2.69
CA VAL A 70 26.57 4.84 2.95
C VAL A 70 26.03 4.38 4.31
N SER A 71 25.49 5.31 5.10
CA SER A 71 24.87 4.97 6.38
C SER A 71 23.64 4.10 6.17
N VAL A 72 23.77 2.82 6.54
CA VAL A 72 22.69 1.82 6.47
C VAL A 72 21.45 2.29 7.23
N ALA A 73 21.62 3.02 8.33
CA ALA A 73 20.52 3.57 9.12
C ALA A 73 19.66 4.57 8.33
N ARG A 74 20.28 5.45 7.51
CA ARG A 74 19.54 6.40 6.67
C ARG A 74 18.73 5.68 5.59
N ILE A 75 19.33 4.66 4.97
CA ILE A 75 18.64 3.90 3.94
C ILE A 75 17.46 3.13 4.55
N ALA A 76 17.67 2.47 5.70
CA ALA A 76 16.61 1.75 6.41
C ALA A 76 15.45 2.68 6.82
N ALA A 77 15.74 3.90 7.29
CA ALA A 77 14.71 4.89 7.63
C ALA A 77 13.89 5.32 6.40
N GLY A 78 14.54 5.67 5.28
CA GLY A 78 13.84 6.03 4.04
C GLY A 78 13.02 4.86 3.48
N LEU A 79 13.52 3.64 3.64
CA LEU A 79 12.84 2.43 3.20
C LEU A 79 11.59 2.13 4.04
N GLY A 80 11.63 2.37 5.35
CA GLY A 80 10.44 2.30 6.21
C GLY A 80 9.36 3.30 5.81
N VAL A 81 9.74 4.53 5.47
CA VAL A 81 8.82 5.56 4.96
C VAL A 81 8.20 5.15 3.63
N TYR A 82 9.02 4.60 2.72
CA TYR A 82 8.54 4.08 1.43
C TYR A 82 7.59 2.89 1.61
N TYR A 83 7.85 2.01 2.58
CA TYR A 83 7.00 0.87 2.89
C TYR A 83 5.59 1.29 3.33
N ILE A 84 5.45 2.38 4.11
CA ILE A 84 4.14 2.92 4.49
C ILE A 84 3.34 3.35 3.24
N TRP A 85 4.00 3.98 2.27
CA TRP A 85 3.35 4.33 1.00
C TRP A 85 2.93 3.08 0.21
N CYS A 86 3.75 2.02 0.18
CA CYS A 86 3.36 0.74 -0.41
C CYS A 86 2.16 0.11 0.30
N LEU A 87 2.11 0.16 1.64
CA LEU A 87 0.98 -0.34 2.43
C LEU A 87 -0.31 0.42 2.14
N PHE A 88 -0.23 1.75 1.98
CA PHE A 88 -1.37 2.54 1.54
C PHE A 88 -1.90 2.07 0.19
N MET A 89 -1.04 1.92 -0.81
CA MET A 89 -1.46 1.44 -2.13
C MET A 89 -2.02 0.01 -2.09
N LEU A 90 -1.40 -0.90 -1.33
CA LEU A 90 -1.93 -2.25 -1.12
C LEU A 90 -3.35 -2.21 -0.55
N THR A 91 -3.53 -1.44 0.53
CA THR A 91 -4.84 -1.30 1.19
C THR A 91 -5.87 -0.70 0.25
N PHE A 92 -5.50 0.32 -0.52
CA PHE A 92 -6.36 0.93 -1.52
C PHE A 92 -6.83 -0.10 -2.57
N VAL A 93 -5.91 -0.90 -3.13
CA VAL A 93 -6.27 -1.94 -4.11
C VAL A 93 -7.19 -2.99 -3.48
N ILE A 94 -6.93 -3.40 -2.25
CA ILE A 94 -7.79 -4.34 -1.50
C ILE A 94 -9.19 -3.76 -1.34
N THR A 95 -9.33 -2.48 -0.97
CA THR A 95 -10.63 -1.81 -0.85
C THR A 95 -11.36 -1.75 -2.19
N ILE A 96 -10.68 -1.36 -3.27
CA ILE A 96 -11.27 -1.35 -4.62
C ILE A 96 -11.67 -2.76 -5.05
N SER A 97 -10.87 -3.78 -4.73
CA SER A 97 -11.20 -5.18 -4.98
C SER A 97 -12.36 -5.71 -4.13
N ALA A 98 -12.66 -5.08 -2.99
CA ALA A 98 -13.86 -5.36 -2.22
C ALA A 98 -15.10 -4.71 -2.85
N LEU A 99 -14.96 -3.52 -3.44
CA LEU A 99 -16.05 -2.77 -4.07
C LEU A 99 -16.44 -3.33 -5.45
N LEU A 100 -15.45 -3.72 -6.25
CA LEU A 100 -15.62 -4.21 -7.62
C LEU A 100 -15.33 -5.71 -7.70
N SER A 101 -16.09 -6.44 -8.53
CA SER A 101 -15.84 -7.86 -8.79
C SER A 101 -15.04 -8.13 -10.08
N ARG A 102 -14.78 -7.08 -10.88
CA ARG A 102 -14.08 -7.20 -12.17
C ARG A 102 -12.59 -6.81 -12.03
N THR A 103 -11.70 -7.80 -12.11
CA THR A 103 -10.24 -7.63 -12.02
C THR A 103 -9.68 -6.54 -12.94
N PRO A 104 -10.06 -6.43 -14.24
CA PRO A 104 -9.55 -5.37 -15.11
C PRO A 104 -9.95 -3.97 -14.64
N ALA A 105 -11.18 -3.81 -14.12
CA ALA A 105 -11.66 -2.51 -13.64
C ALA A 105 -10.91 -2.06 -12.37
N ILE A 106 -10.57 -3.02 -11.49
CA ILE A 106 -9.77 -2.76 -10.28
C ILE A 106 -8.38 -2.25 -10.66
N ALA A 107 -7.73 -2.88 -11.64
CA ALA A 107 -6.40 -2.49 -12.10
C ALA A 107 -6.39 -1.07 -12.67
N VAL A 108 -7.30 -0.77 -13.61
CA VAL A 108 -7.37 0.55 -14.26
C VAL A 108 -7.61 1.66 -13.24
N LEU A 109 -8.57 1.48 -12.33
CA LEU A 109 -8.85 2.49 -11.31
C LEU A 109 -7.66 2.69 -10.35
N SER A 110 -7.02 1.60 -9.94
CA SER A 110 -5.85 1.66 -9.06
C SER A 110 -4.65 2.33 -9.71
N PHE A 111 -4.40 2.04 -11.00
CA PHE A 111 -3.35 2.73 -11.76
C PHE A 111 -3.64 4.20 -11.96
N PHE A 112 -4.89 4.55 -12.30
CA PHE A 112 -5.29 5.94 -12.46
C PHE A 112 -5.03 6.72 -11.17
N VAL A 113 -5.45 6.19 -10.03
CA VAL A 113 -5.23 6.81 -8.71
C VAL A 113 -3.74 6.90 -8.38
N LEU A 114 -2.97 5.83 -8.61
CA LEU A 114 -1.51 5.82 -8.41
C LEU A 114 -0.83 6.95 -9.19
N ILE A 115 -1.12 7.04 -10.49
CA ILE A 115 -0.52 8.04 -11.39
C ILE A 115 -0.99 9.43 -10.97
N PHE A 116 -2.28 9.61 -10.70
CA PHE A 116 -2.84 10.89 -10.28
C PHE A 116 -2.16 11.40 -9.01
N LEU A 117 -2.07 10.57 -7.95
CA LEU A 117 -1.40 10.96 -6.70
C LEU A 117 0.07 11.31 -6.96
N LYS A 118 0.79 10.54 -7.79
CA LYS A 118 2.19 10.82 -8.09
C LYS A 118 2.35 12.11 -8.89
N THR A 119 1.47 12.39 -9.85
CA THR A 119 1.51 13.63 -10.63
C THR A 119 1.22 14.85 -9.74
N VAL A 120 0.29 14.74 -8.79
CA VAL A 120 0.04 15.81 -7.81
C VAL A 120 1.28 16.11 -6.96
N THR A 121 2.16 15.14 -6.71
CA THR A 121 3.43 15.42 -5.99
C THR A 121 4.43 16.26 -6.79
N LEU A 122 4.25 16.42 -8.10
CA LEU A 122 5.08 17.31 -8.91
C LEU A 122 4.62 18.76 -8.82
N LEU A 123 3.37 19.00 -8.44
CA LEU A 123 2.82 20.32 -8.21
C LEU A 123 3.20 20.71 -6.77
N GLU A 124 4.29 21.48 -6.60
CA GLU A 124 4.84 21.95 -5.32
C GLU A 124 3.88 22.90 -4.56
N GLY A 125 2.74 22.38 -4.10
CA GLY A 125 1.71 23.13 -3.38
C GLY A 125 1.38 22.57 -2.00
N GLY A 126 0.67 23.35 -1.18
CA GLY A 126 0.29 22.97 0.19
C GLY A 126 -0.56 21.68 0.30
N PHE A 127 -1.21 21.26 -0.79
CA PHE A 127 -1.94 19.99 -0.86
C PHE A 127 -1.07 18.74 -0.72
N GLN A 128 0.25 18.86 -0.86
CA GLN A 128 1.19 17.75 -0.69
C GLN A 128 1.18 17.17 0.73
N ILE A 129 0.77 17.97 1.73
CA ILE A 129 0.69 17.54 3.12
C ILE A 129 -0.30 16.37 3.28
N LEU A 130 -1.39 16.36 2.50
CA LEU A 130 -2.42 15.31 2.55
C LEU A 130 -2.13 14.16 1.59
N ASN A 131 -1.21 14.30 0.65
CA ASN A 131 -0.98 13.32 -0.40
C ASN A 131 -0.03 12.21 0.10
N PRO A 132 -0.47 10.94 0.23
CA PRO A 132 0.41 9.87 0.69
C PRO A 132 1.57 9.59 -0.28
N ALA A 133 1.45 9.94 -1.56
CA ALA A 133 2.55 9.80 -2.52
C ALA A 133 3.74 10.72 -2.19
N HIS A 134 3.53 11.77 -1.40
CA HIS A 134 4.60 12.65 -0.94
C HIS A 134 5.60 11.91 -0.01
N LEU A 135 5.18 10.82 0.64
CA LEU A 135 6.08 9.92 1.39
C LEU A 135 7.18 9.33 0.51
N SER A 136 6.93 9.12 -0.78
CA SER A 136 7.96 8.65 -1.71
C SER A 136 9.07 9.69 -1.91
N ASN A 137 8.74 10.98 -1.89
CA ASN A 137 9.74 12.06 -2.02
C ASN A 137 10.49 12.27 -0.70
N GLN A 138 9.77 12.16 0.43
CA GLN A 138 10.35 12.12 1.78
C GLN A 138 11.40 10.99 1.91
N ALA A 139 11.07 9.78 1.46
CA ALA A 139 11.99 8.64 1.47
C ALA A 139 13.29 8.94 0.71
N VAL A 140 13.19 9.53 -0.49
CA VAL A 140 14.37 9.91 -1.28
C VAL A 140 15.22 10.95 -0.56
N SER A 141 14.61 11.99 0.00
CA SER A 141 15.35 13.02 0.74
C SER A 141 16.08 12.49 1.96
N ILE A 142 15.45 11.59 2.73
CA ILE A 142 16.07 10.95 3.88
C ILE A 142 17.29 10.12 3.45
N ILE A 143 17.20 9.42 2.32
CA ILE A 143 18.29 8.58 1.79
C ILE A 143 19.46 9.45 1.28
N THR A 144 19.18 10.51 0.54
CA THR A 144 20.22 11.31 -0.13
C THR A 144 20.81 12.39 0.78
N SER A 145 19.97 13.20 1.41
CA SER A 145 20.38 14.36 2.20
C SER A 145 20.43 14.08 3.70
N GLY A 146 19.76 13.02 4.18
CA GLY A 146 19.57 12.77 5.60
C GLY A 146 18.56 13.69 6.28
N ASN A 147 17.98 14.65 5.54
CA ASN A 147 16.99 15.59 6.05
C ASN A 147 15.57 15.14 5.68
N VAL A 148 14.65 15.40 6.61
CA VAL A 148 13.21 15.25 6.40
C VAL A 148 12.66 16.50 5.71
N LEU A 149 11.77 16.36 4.73
CA LEU A 149 11.03 17.50 4.20
C LEU A 149 10.02 18.00 5.26
N PRO A 150 9.62 19.28 5.17
CA PRO A 150 8.57 19.84 6.02
C PRO A 150 7.32 18.96 6.09
N HIS A 151 6.63 18.99 7.24
CA HIS A 151 5.34 18.31 7.46
C HIS A 151 5.39 16.77 7.38
N PHE A 152 6.58 16.15 7.50
CA PHE A 152 6.76 14.69 7.50
C PHE A 152 5.77 13.94 8.40
N PHE A 153 5.68 14.33 9.68
CA PHE A 153 4.81 13.69 10.66
C PHE A 153 3.33 13.81 10.30
N ILE A 154 2.92 14.92 9.68
CA ILE A 154 1.54 15.14 9.28
C ILE A 154 1.20 14.24 8.09
N THR A 155 2.04 14.22 7.05
CA THR A 155 1.83 13.33 5.90
C THR A 155 1.83 11.85 6.29
N MET A 156 2.69 11.46 7.22
CA MET A 156 2.72 10.09 7.77
C MET A 156 1.42 9.76 8.50
N THR A 157 0.95 10.64 9.38
CA THR A 157 -0.30 10.43 10.13
C THR A 157 -1.51 10.38 9.20
N VAL A 158 -1.60 11.28 8.22
CA VAL A 158 -2.68 11.29 7.22
C VAL A 158 -2.69 10.00 6.41
N SER A 159 -1.51 9.48 6.02
CA SER A 159 -1.40 8.23 5.27
C SER A 159 -1.90 7.03 6.08
N VAL A 160 -1.56 6.97 7.37
CA VAL A 160 -2.05 5.93 8.28
C VAL A 160 -3.56 6.04 8.49
N LEU A 161 -4.09 7.26 8.67
CA LEU A 161 -5.54 7.49 8.78
C LEU A 161 -6.28 7.06 7.50
N LEU A 162 -5.71 7.33 6.33
CA LEU A 162 -6.26 6.89 5.05
C LEU A 162 -6.24 5.36 4.89
N ILE A 163 -5.21 4.68 5.38
CA ILE A 163 -5.17 3.20 5.44
C ILE A 163 -6.34 2.68 6.29
N VAL A 164 -6.51 3.22 7.50
CA VAL A 164 -7.59 2.83 8.41
C VAL A 164 -8.95 3.10 7.76
N PHE A 165 -9.13 4.27 7.16
CA PHE A 165 -10.35 4.63 6.44
C PHE A 165 -10.67 3.64 5.30
N CYS A 166 -9.67 3.28 4.48
CA CYS A 166 -9.84 2.30 3.40
C CYS A 166 -10.28 0.93 3.92
N LEU A 167 -9.73 0.48 5.06
CA LEU A 167 -10.14 -0.77 5.70
C LEU A 167 -11.57 -0.69 6.22
N LEU A 168 -11.97 0.41 6.87
CA LEU A 168 -13.34 0.63 7.33
C LEU A 168 -14.35 0.67 6.17
N CYS A 169 -13.99 1.30 5.05
CA CYS A 169 -14.82 1.27 3.83
C CYS A 169 -14.96 -0.15 3.27
N ALA A 170 -13.89 -0.93 3.25
CA ALA A 170 -13.92 -2.31 2.77
C ALA A 170 -14.82 -3.20 3.67
N THR A 171 -14.66 -3.11 4.99
CA THR A 171 -15.44 -3.92 5.95
C THR A 171 -16.92 -3.56 5.94
N SER A 172 -17.26 -2.27 5.97
CA SER A 172 -18.65 -1.80 5.93
C SER A 172 -19.36 -2.19 4.63
N TYR A 173 -18.65 -2.15 3.49
CA TYR A 173 -19.22 -2.57 2.21
C TYR A 173 -19.46 -4.08 2.15
N LEU A 174 -18.50 -4.88 2.62
CA LEU A 174 -18.60 -6.34 2.61
C LEU A 174 -19.68 -6.83 3.59
N SER A 175 -19.79 -6.18 4.75
CA SER A 175 -20.83 -6.44 5.74
C SER A 175 -22.25 -6.17 5.23
N ARG A 176 -22.45 -5.19 4.35
CA ARG A 176 -23.78 -4.87 3.81
C ARG A 176 -24.25 -5.80 2.70
N LYS A 177 -23.31 -6.42 1.95
CA LYS A 177 -23.63 -7.24 0.77
C LYS A 177 -23.67 -8.74 1.05
N GLU A 178 -22.88 -9.23 1.99
CA GLU A 178 -22.59 -10.66 2.14
C GLU A 178 -23.17 -11.26 3.44
N LEU A 179 -23.70 -10.43 4.35
CA LEU A 179 -24.43 -10.91 5.53
C LEU A 179 -25.93 -10.93 5.20
N PRO A 180 -26.60 -12.10 5.24
CA PRO A 180 -28.05 -12.12 5.44
C PRO A 180 -28.32 -11.38 6.75
N SER A 181 -29.30 -10.49 6.75
CA SER A 181 -29.81 -9.85 7.96
C SER A 181 -29.96 -10.88 9.06
N MET A 182 -29.21 -10.70 10.16
CA MET A 182 -29.55 -11.30 11.44
C MET A 182 -30.96 -10.88 11.85
#